data_AF-A0A1F6HLJ8-F1
#
_entry.id   AF-A0A1F6HLJ8-F1
#
_cell.length_a   1.000
_cell.length_b   1.000
_cell.length_c   1.000
_cell.angle_alpha   90.00
_cell.angle_beta   90.00
_cell.angle_gamma   90.00
#
_symmetry.space_group_name_H-M   'P 1'
#
loop_
_entity.id
_entity.type
_entity.pdbx_description
1 polymer ?
#
loop_
_entity_poly.entity_id
_entity_poly.type
_entity_poly.pdbx_seq_one_letter_code
_entity_poly.pdbx_strand_id
1 'polypeptide(L)' 'MTTNNKQRLTLFVNPAIAKHAKAQAIVEGLSLTNLVEKALINYLPKETVIKKADIRVDFDP' A
#
# COMPACT_ATOMS: atom_id res chain seq x y z
N MET A 1 -24.53 -10.81 5.76
CA MET A 1 -23.29 -11.18 5.07
C MET A 1 -22.16 -10.36 5.66
N THR A 2 -21.12 -10.97 6.18
CA THR A 2 -19.96 -10.26 6.76
C THR A 2 -19.08 -9.73 5.62
N THR A 3 -19.28 -8.48 5.23
CA THR A 3 -18.53 -7.81 4.15
C THR A 3 -17.14 -7.41 4.64
N ASN A 4 -16.21 -8.36 4.72
CA ASN A 4 -14.81 -8.03 4.89
C ASN A 4 -14.23 -7.58 3.53
N ASN A 5 -14.26 -6.28 3.26
CA ASN A 5 -13.81 -5.68 1.99
C ASN A 5 -12.27 -5.60 1.86
N LYS A 6 -11.50 -6.32 2.68
CA LYS A 6 -10.04 -6.31 2.62
C LYS A 6 -9.54 -7.31 1.56
N GLN A 7 -8.68 -6.83 0.66
CA GLN A 7 -7.98 -7.66 -0.32
C GLN A 7 -6.67 -8.21 0.26
N ARG A 8 -6.39 -9.50 0.08
CA ARG A 8 -5.07 -10.09 0.39
C ARG A 8 -4.08 -9.74 -0.73
N LEU A 9 -2.92 -9.19 -0.36
CA LEU A 9 -1.81 -8.87 -1.25
C LEU A 9 -0.54 -9.62 -0.81
N THR A 10 0.25 -10.08 -1.77
CA THR A 10 1.59 -10.65 -1.54
C THR A 10 2.63 -9.69 -2.12
N LEU A 11 3.64 -9.32 -1.33
CA LEU A 11 4.70 -8.41 -1.74
C LEU A 11 6.06 -8.93 -1.22
N PHE A 12 7.11 -8.78 -2.03
CA PHE A 12 8.49 -8.99 -1.58
C PHE A 12 9.05 -7.67 -1.03
N VAL A 13 9.55 -7.70 0.20
CA VAL A 13 10.12 -6.53 0.89
C VAL A 13 11.43 -6.90 1.56
N ASN A 14 12.26 -5.89 1.87
CA ASN A 14 13.48 -6.12 2.64
C ASN A 14 13.12 -6.78 4.00
N PRO A 15 13.74 -7.92 4.37
CA PRO A 15 13.45 -8.62 5.63
C PRO A 15 13.61 -7.74 6.89
N ALA A 16 14.56 -6.80 6.88
CA ALA A 16 14.74 -5.88 7.99
C ALA A 16 13.49 -5.01 8.21
N ILE A 17 12.91 -4.48 7.13
CA ILE A 17 11.68 -3.67 7.18
C ILE A 17 10.53 -4.49 7.76
N ALA A 18 10.35 -5.73 7.29
CA ALA A 18 9.31 -6.61 7.80
C ALA A 18 9.48 -6.93 9.30
N LYS A 19 10.72 -7.10 9.77
CA LYS A 19 11.04 -7.33 11.18
C LYS A 19 10.70 -6.10 12.03
N HIS A 20 11.11 -4.91 11.59
CA HIS A 20 10.81 -3.65 12.28
C HIS A 20 9.29 -3.38 12.35
N ALA A 21 8.57 -3.56 11.24
CA ALA A 21 7.12 -3.36 11.20
C ALA A 21 6.38 -4.33 12.15
N LYS A 22 6.82 -5.59 12.25
CA LYS A 22 6.25 -6.55 13.21
C LYS A 22 6.47 -6.11 14.66
N ALA A 23 7.68 -5.67 15.01
CA ALA A 23 7.98 -5.18 16.34
C ALA A 23 7.13 -3.95 16.69
N GLN A 24 7.02 -3.00 15.77
CA GLN A 24 6.18 -1.81 15.94
C GLN A 24 4.70 -2.16 16.12
N ALA A 25 4.17 -3.10 15.33
CA ALA A 25 2.79 -3.55 15.46
C ALA A 25 2.50 -4.11 16.87
N ILE A 26 3.44 -4.87 17.45
CA ILE A 26 3.32 -5.38 18.83
C ILE A 26 3.31 -4.24 19.85
N VAL A 27 4.23 -3.27 19.72
CA VAL A 27 4.31 -2.12 20.64
C VAL A 27 3.04 -1.27 20.59
N GLU A 28 2.44 -1.10 19.41
CA GLU A 28 1.19 -0.34 19.24
C GLU A 28 -0.07 -1.18 19.53
N GLY A 29 0.06 -2.48 19.85
CA GLY A 29 -1.09 -3.38 20.04
C GLY A 29 -1.94 -3.57 18.78
N LEU A 30 -1.35 -3.40 17.59
CA LEU A 30 -1.99 -3.51 16.29
C LEU A 30 -1.61 -4.81 15.59
N SER A 31 -2.44 -5.25 14.64
CA SER A 31 -2.02 -6.25 13.67
C SER A 31 -1.07 -5.63 12.64
N LEU A 32 -0.16 -6.44 12.08
CA LEU A 32 0.73 -5.98 11.00
C LEU A 32 -0.06 -5.40 9.81
N THR A 33 -1.20 -6.01 9.48
CA THR A 33 -2.11 -5.53 8.43
C THR A 33 -2.59 -4.11 8.71
N ASN A 34 -3.06 -3.85 9.93
CA ASN A 34 -3.58 -2.53 10.30
C ASN A 34 -2.45 -1.48 10.36
N LEU A 35 -1.26 -1.86 10.82
CA LEU A 35 -0.08 -0.97 10.81
C LEU A 35 0.28 -0.55 9.38
N VAL A 36 0.36 -1.52 8.47
CA VAL A 36 0.69 -1.24 7.05
C VAL A 36 -0.40 -0.41 6.40
N GLU A 37 -1.67 -0.71 6.63
CA GLU A 37 -2.80 0.05 6.10
C GLU A 37 -2.76 1.52 6.56
N LYS A 38 -2.52 1.77 7.85
CA LYS A 38 -2.34 3.12 8.41
C LYS A 38 -1.14 3.84 7.77
N ALA A 39 -0.01 3.15 7.59
CA ALA A 39 1.17 3.71 6.94
C ALA A 39 0.92 4.07 5.47
N LEU A 40 0.20 3.23 4.73
CA LEU A 40 -0.17 3.50 3.34
C LEU A 40 -1.11 4.70 3.22
N ILE A 41 -2.14 4.79 4.08
CA ILE A 41 -3.06 5.94 4.11
C ILE A 41 -2.30 7.24 4.42
N ASN A 42 -1.38 7.21 5.39
CA ASN A 42 -0.55 8.36 5.72
C ASN A 42 0.36 8.79 4.57
N TYR A 43 0.70 7.87 3.67
CA TYR A 43 1.51 8.14 2.49
C TYR A 43 0.67 8.60 1.29
N LEU A 44 -0.66 8.50 1.34
CA LEU A 44 -1.50 8.99 0.26
C LEU A 44 -1.42 10.52 0.15
N PRO A 45 -1.35 11.06 -1.08
CA PRO A 45 -1.41 12.50 -1.27
C PRO A 45 -2.77 13.04 -0.84
N LYS A 46 -2.81 14.31 -0.41
CA LYS A 46 -4.07 15.00 -0.04
C LYS A 46 -5.07 15.03 -1.21
N GLU A 47 -4.56 15.14 -2.43
CA GLU A 47 -5.33 15.06 -3.66
C GLU A 47 -4.64 14.08 -4.62
N THR A 48 -5.36 13.04 -5.02
CA THR A 48 -4.90 12.09 -6.04
C THR A 48 -5.41 12.53 -7.40
N VAL A 49 -4.60 13.30 -8.14
CA VAL A 49 -4.94 13.71 -9.52
C VAL A 49 -4.53 12.59 -10.48
N ILE A 50 -5.48 11.70 -10.81
CA ILE A 50 -5.28 10.69 -11.86
C ILE A 50 -5.46 11.37 -13.22
N LYS A 51 -4.37 11.79 -13.87
CA LYS A 51 -4.42 12.30 -15.24
C LYS A 51 -4.32 11.13 -16.22
N LYS A 52 -5.26 11.06 -17.17
CA LYS A 52 -5.10 10.18 -18.34
C LYS A 52 -3.88 10.67 -19.11
N ALA A 53 -2.86 9.84 -19.23
CA ALA A 53 -1.74 10.14 -20.12
C ALA A 53 -2.25 10.01 -21.56
N ASP A 54 -2.27 11.11 -22.31
CA ASP A 54 -2.37 11.04 -23.77
C ASP A 54 -1.01 10.56 -24.29
N ILE A 55 -0.84 9.24 -24.31
CA ILE A 55 0.32 8.61 -24.92
C ILE A 55 0.09 8.67 -26.43
N ARG A 56 0.71 9.66 -27.09
CA ARG A 56 0.86 9.63 -28.56
C ARG A 56 1.84 8.52 -28.89
N VAL A 57 1.31 7.44 -29.47
CA VAL A 57 2.15 6.39 -30.06
C VAL A 57 2.36 6.80 -31.51
N ASP A 58 3.49 7.44 -31.79
CA ASP A 58 3.91 7.71 -33.16
C ASP A 58 4.38 6.37 -33.75
N PHE A 59 3.49 5.69 -34.48
CA PHE A 59 3.87 4.58 -35.32
C PHE A 59 4.47 5.16 -36.61
N ASP A 60 5.80 5.21 -36.68
CA ASP A 60 6.47 5.48 -37.96
C ASP A 60 6.43 4.19 -38.82
N PRO A 61 6.10 4.27 -40.13
CA PRO A 61 5.92 3.12 -41.02
C PRO A 61 7.20 2.32 -41.33
#